data_AF-A0A2W7N4R0-F1
#
_entry.id   AF-A0A2W7N4R0-F1
#
_cell.length_a   1.000
_cell.length_b   1.000
_cell.length_c   1.000
_cell.angle_alpha   90.00
_cell.angle_beta   90.00
_cell.angle_gamma   90.00
#
_symmetry.space_group_name_H-M   'P 1'
#
loop_
_entity.id
_entity.type
_entity.pdbx_description
1 polymer ?
#
loop_
_entity_poly.entity_id
_entity_poly.type
_entity_poly.pdbx_seq_one_letter_code
_entity_poly.pdbx_strand_id
1 'polypeptide(L)'
;MPNDPILKRFLALLEAERAALRRGDLDMLNRLGPKKDSLAGKLDIEGLDRSDLAALDHATRRNQALLESAKTGLAAARDRIARIKAGAPMRTYSAQGAREDITTGRSTVQRRA
;
A
#
# COMPACT_ATOMS: atom_id res chain seq x y z
N MET A 1 -1.74 -5.60 33.11
CA MET A 1 -1.54 -4.48 32.17
C MET A 1 -0.03 -4.31 32.03
N PRO A 2 0.51 -4.15 30.81
CA PRO A 2 1.95 -4.07 30.58
C PRO A 2 2.53 -2.94 31.43
N ASN A 3 3.44 -3.27 32.35
CA ASN A 3 4.01 -2.33 33.31
C ASN A 3 5.20 -1.54 32.73
N ASP A 4 5.64 -1.92 31.52
CA ASP A 4 6.71 -1.24 30.81
C ASP A 4 6.19 -0.04 29.97
N PRO A 5 6.60 1.20 30.29
CA PRO A 5 6.23 2.40 29.53
C PRO A 5 6.71 2.38 28.08
N ILE A 6 7.77 1.64 27.75
CA ILE A 6 8.32 1.49 26.39
C ILE A 6 7.39 0.58 25.58
N LEU A 7 6.98 -0.56 26.14
CA LEU A 7 6.01 -1.46 25.50
C LEU A 7 4.68 -0.73 25.21
N LYS A 8 4.17 0.06 26.16
CA LYS A 8 2.94 0.84 25.95
C LYS A 8 3.06 1.83 24.79
N ARG A 9 4.21 2.50 24.65
CA ARG A 9 4.49 3.41 23.53
C ARG A 9 4.62 2.65 22.21
N PHE A 10 5.21 1.46 22.21
CA PHE A 10 5.31 0.62 21.03
C PHE A 10 3.93 0.17 20.54
N LEU A 11 3.06 -0.30 21.45
CA LEU A 11 1.68 -0.69 21.13
C LEU A 11 0.86 0.49 20.58
N ALA A 12 1.03 1.69 21.15
CA ALA A 12 0.36 2.90 20.64
C ALA A 12 0.84 3.26 19.22
N LEU A 13 2.14 3.05 18.93
CA LEU A 13 2.69 3.28 17.60
C LEU A 13 2.11 2.28 16.58
N LEU A 14 1.93 1.01 16.96
CA LEU A 14 1.30 0.00 16.12
C LEU A 14 -0.16 0.34 15.80
N GLU A 15 -0.93 0.88 16.75
CA GLU A 15 -2.30 1.33 16.48
C GLU A 15 -2.34 2.59 15.59
N ALA A 16 -1.35 3.50 15.71
CA ALA A 16 -1.23 4.63 14.80
C ALA A 16 -0.90 4.20 13.36
N GLU A 17 -0.02 3.22 13.20
CA GLU A 17 0.30 2.59 11.90
C GLU A 17 -0.95 1.98 11.26
N ARG A 18 -1.76 1.28 12.07
CA ARG A 18 -3.02 0.70 11.61
C ARG A 18 -4.02 1.77 11.15
N ALA A 19 -4.15 2.87 11.89
CA ALA A 19 -5.04 3.96 11.52
C ALA A 19 -4.59 4.61 10.20
N ALA A 20 -3.29 4.81 10.00
CA ALA A 20 -2.72 5.35 8.77
C ALA A 20 -2.94 4.41 7.57
N LEU A 21 -2.69 3.10 7.74
CA LEU A 21 -2.96 2.08 6.70
C LEU A 21 -4.43 2.08 6.27
N ARG A 22 -5.37 2.15 7.22
CA ARG A 22 -6.81 2.20 6.91
C ARG A 22 -7.23 3.48 6.18
N ARG A 23 -6.53 4.59 6.40
CA ARG A 23 -6.80 5.89 5.74
C ARG A 23 -6.07 6.05 4.42
N GLY A 24 -5.11 5.16 4.11
CA GLY A 24 -4.24 5.30 2.94
C GLY A 24 -3.20 6.42 3.10
N ASP A 25 -2.89 6.84 4.34
CA ASP A 25 -1.93 7.91 4.63
C ASP A 25 -0.49 7.36 4.60
N LEU A 26 0.07 7.28 3.40
CA LEU A 26 1.41 6.74 3.15
C LEU A 26 2.52 7.65 3.73
N ASP A 27 2.28 8.95 3.80
CA ASP A 27 3.24 9.90 4.38
C ASP A 27 3.37 9.70 5.88
N MET A 28 2.25 9.48 6.57
CA MET A 28 2.27 9.13 7.98
C MET A 28 2.97 7.79 8.22
N LEU A 29 2.75 6.80 7.36
CA LEU A 29 3.47 5.50 7.45
C LEU A 29 4.98 5.67 7.30
N ASN A 30 5.44 6.49 6.38
CA ASN A 30 6.87 6.77 6.20
C ASN A 30 7.50 7.43 7.45
N ARG A 31 6.74 8.29 8.14
CA ARG A 31 7.18 8.92 9.40
C ARG A 31 7.16 7.99 10.61
N LEU A 32 6.34 6.92 10.57
CA LEU A 32 6.20 5.96 11.66
C LEU A 32 7.31 4.88 11.64
N GLY A 33 7.86 4.54 10.47
CA GLY A 33 8.95 3.56 10.33
C GLY A 33 10.15 3.82 11.24
N PRO A 34 10.84 4.98 11.12
CA PRO A 34 12.02 5.29 11.93
C PRO A 34 11.73 5.32 13.44
N LYS A 35 10.50 5.71 13.83
CA LYS A 35 10.08 5.72 15.24
C LYS A 35 9.92 4.30 15.78
N LYS A 36 9.46 3.37 14.95
CA LYS A 36 9.29 1.96 15.29
C LYS A 36 10.64 1.29 15.48
N ASP A 37 11.59 1.56 14.59
CA ASP A 37 12.96 1.03 14.69
C ASP A 37 13.66 1.56 15.95
N SER A 38 13.52 2.86 16.25
CA SER A 38 14.10 3.46 17.47
C SER A 38 13.51 2.90 18.75
N LEU A 39 12.21 2.60 18.79
CA LEU A 39 11.55 2.01 19.95
C LEU A 39 11.83 0.51 20.08
N ALA A 40 11.93 -0.21 18.96
CA ALA A 40 12.29 -1.63 18.95
C ALA A 40 13.71 -1.85 19.51
N GLY A 41 14.66 -0.99 19.14
CA GLY A 41 16.02 -1.04 19.68
C GLY A 41 16.14 -0.63 21.16
N LYS A 42 15.09 -0.05 21.75
CA LYS A 42 15.02 0.32 23.17
C LYS A 42 14.16 -0.62 23.99
N LEU A 43 13.50 -1.58 23.35
CA LEU A 43 12.63 -2.53 24.02
C LEU A 43 13.51 -3.56 24.72
N ASP A 44 13.47 -3.57 26.05
CA ASP A 44 14.17 -4.57 26.85
C ASP A 44 13.36 -5.86 26.88
N ILE A 45 13.73 -6.81 26.03
CA ILE A 45 13.00 -8.08 25.86
C ILE A 45 13.15 -8.96 27.11
N GLU A 46 14.23 -8.81 27.88
CA GLU A 46 14.50 -9.62 29.06
C GLU A 46 13.59 -9.25 30.25
N GLY A 47 13.07 -8.02 30.27
CA GLY A 47 12.11 -7.54 31.26
C GLY A 47 10.64 -7.84 30.96
N LEU A 48 10.32 -8.42 29.79
CA LEU A 48 8.94 -8.66 29.36
C LEU A 48 8.40 -9.99 29.89
N ASP A 49 7.18 -9.96 30.43
CA ASP A 49 6.48 -11.18 30.81
C ASP A 49 5.83 -11.88 29.59
N ARG A 50 5.33 -13.09 29.80
CA ARG A 50 4.70 -13.88 28.72
C ARG A 50 3.45 -13.22 28.15
N SER A 51 2.73 -12.43 28.94
CA SER A 51 1.52 -11.73 28.52
C SER A 51 1.85 -10.52 27.64
N ASP A 52 2.94 -9.83 27.96
CA ASP A 52 3.48 -8.70 27.22
C ASP A 52 4.00 -9.14 25.85
N LEU A 53 4.72 -10.26 25.79
CA LEU A 53 5.16 -10.87 24.54
C LEU A 53 3.97 -11.32 23.67
N ALA A 54 2.92 -11.89 24.27
CA ALA A 54 1.72 -12.28 23.54
C ALA A 54 0.96 -11.06 22.97
N ALA A 55 0.88 -9.96 23.72
CA ALA A 55 0.26 -8.72 23.26
C ALA A 55 1.04 -8.11 22.07
N LEU A 56 2.38 -8.16 22.15
CA LEU A 56 3.27 -7.67 21.09
C LEU A 56 3.16 -8.50 19.81
N ASP A 57 3.19 -9.85 19.91
CA ASP A 57 3.03 -10.74 18.76
C ASP A 57 1.67 -10.53 18.08
N HIS A 58 0.59 -10.48 18.88
CA HIS A 58 -0.75 -10.25 18.35
C HIS A 58 -0.87 -8.89 17.63
N ALA A 59 -0.31 -7.82 18.21
CA ALA A 59 -0.32 -6.49 17.59
C ALA A 59 0.49 -6.47 16.28
N THR A 60 1.66 -7.11 16.28
CA THR A 60 2.57 -7.17 15.12
C THR A 60 1.96 -7.97 13.97
N ARG A 61 1.42 -9.16 14.23
CA ARG A 61 0.79 -10.02 13.22
C ARG A 61 -0.38 -9.34 12.52
N ARG A 62 -1.22 -8.62 13.28
CA ARG A 62 -2.35 -7.89 12.71
C ARG A 62 -1.91 -6.78 11.77
N ASN A 63 -0.86 -6.04 12.12
CA ASN A 63 -0.32 -5.00 11.26
C ASN A 63 0.35 -5.58 10.01
N GLN A 64 1.08 -6.69 10.14
CA GLN A 64 1.69 -7.36 9.00
C GLN A 64 0.64 -7.83 7.99
N ALA A 65 -0.45 -8.45 8.44
CA ALA A 65 -1.55 -8.87 7.57
C ALA A 65 -2.21 -7.68 6.82
N LEU A 66 -2.40 -6.56 7.52
CA LEU A 66 -2.95 -5.34 6.91
C LEU A 66 -1.99 -4.72 5.89
N LEU A 67 -0.69 -4.71 6.18
CA LEU A 67 0.33 -4.18 5.28
C LEU A 67 0.42 -5.00 4.00
N GLU A 68 0.41 -6.33 4.09
CA GLU A 68 0.41 -7.21 2.91
C GLU A 68 -0.85 -7.04 2.06
N SER A 69 -2.00 -6.88 2.71
CA SER A 69 -3.26 -6.57 2.02
C SER A 69 -3.20 -5.21 1.32
N ALA A 70 -2.64 -4.20 1.96
CA ALA A 70 -2.48 -2.86 1.39
C ALA A 70 -1.49 -2.84 0.21
N LYS A 71 -0.38 -3.58 0.28
CA LYS A 71 0.56 -3.76 -0.84
C LYS A 71 -0.13 -4.37 -2.05
N THR A 72 -0.94 -5.40 -1.81
CA THR A 72 -1.71 -6.08 -2.87
C THR A 72 -2.72 -5.13 -3.51
N GLY A 73 -3.45 -4.36 -2.69
CA GLY A 73 -4.40 -3.34 -3.17
C GLY A 73 -3.72 -2.23 -3.98
N LEU A 74 -2.55 -1.77 -3.55
CA LEU A 74 -1.78 -0.76 -4.28
C LEU A 74 -1.29 -1.26 -5.63
N ALA A 75 -0.82 -2.52 -5.71
CA ALA A 75 -0.43 -3.14 -6.98
C ALA A 75 -1.63 -3.20 -7.94
N ALA A 76 -2.80 -3.65 -7.46
CA ALA A 76 -4.02 -3.69 -8.25
C ALA A 76 -4.46 -2.30 -8.75
N ALA A 77 -4.34 -1.26 -7.91
CA ALA A 77 -4.63 0.12 -8.29
C ALA A 77 -3.66 0.63 -9.37
N ARG A 78 -2.35 0.32 -9.24
CA ARG A 78 -1.34 0.63 -10.26
C ARG A 78 -1.66 -0.03 -11.59
N ASP A 79 -2.02 -1.31 -11.58
CA ASP A 79 -2.41 -2.04 -12.80
C ASP A 79 -3.66 -1.47 -13.44
N ARG A 80 -4.61 -0.98 -12.63
CA ARG A 80 -5.82 -0.32 -13.12
C ARG A 80 -5.48 1.01 -13.80
N ILE A 81 -4.63 1.83 -13.19
CA ILE A 81 -4.18 3.11 -13.77
C ILE A 81 -3.39 2.86 -15.06
N ALA A 82 -2.51 1.85 -15.08
CA ALA A 82 -1.75 1.48 -16.28
C ALA A 82 -2.68 1.09 -17.43
N ARG A 83 -3.72 0.28 -17.17
CA ARG A 83 -4.73 -0.09 -18.17
C ARG A 83 -5.54 1.10 -18.68
N ILE A 84 -5.89 2.05 -17.81
CA ILE A 84 -6.57 3.28 -18.23
C ILE A 84 -5.64 4.13 -19.11
N LYS A 85 -4.36 4.28 -18.72
CA LYS A 85 -3.36 5.04 -19.49
C LYS A 85 -3.04 4.41 -20.85
N ALA A 86 -3.06 3.09 -20.94
CA ALA A 86 -2.84 2.37 -22.20
C ALA A 86 -3.96 2.63 -23.23
N GLY A 87 -5.10 3.17 -22.79
CA GLY A 87 -6.28 3.36 -23.63
C GLY A 87 -7.02 2.03 -23.89
N ALA A 88 -8.32 2.12 -24.17
CA ALA A 88 -9.02 0.98 -24.74
C ALA A 88 -8.57 0.81 -26.20
N PRO A 89 -8.20 -0.39 -26.68
CA PRO A 89 -8.03 -0.60 -28.11
C PRO A 89 -9.36 -0.33 -28.80
N MET A 90 -9.42 0.75 -29.58
CA MET A 90 -10.62 1.12 -30.33
C MET A 90 -10.69 0.19 -31.53
N ARG A 91 -11.47 -0.88 -31.39
CA ARG A 91 -11.77 -1.82 -32.46
C ARG A 91 -12.89 -1.26 -33.31
N THR A 92 -12.53 -0.64 -34.42
CA THR A 92 -13.48 -0.21 -35.44
C THR A 92 -13.46 -1.19 -36.59
N TYR A 93 -14.65 -1.56 -37.06
CA TYR A 93 -14.80 -2.29 -38.31
C TYR A 93 -14.60 -1.30 -39.46
N SER A 94 -13.72 -1.62 -40.42
CA SER A 94 -13.60 -0.83 -41.64
C SER A 94 -14.89 -0.95 -42.47
N ALA A 95 -15.12 -0.03 -43.40
CA ALA A 95 -16.25 -0.09 -44.32
C ALA A 95 -16.29 -1.37 -45.18
N GLN A 96 -15.16 -2.10 -45.26
CA GLN A 96 -15.03 -3.39 -45.94
C GLN A 96 -15.18 -4.61 -45.01
N GLY A 97 -15.53 -4.41 -43.73
CA GLY A 97 -15.74 -5.50 -42.76
C GLY A 97 -14.46 -6.12 -42.21
N ALA A 98 -13.29 -5.52 -42.48
CA ALA A 98 -12.01 -5.97 -41.92
C ALA A 98 -11.80 -5.40 -40.51
N ARG A 99 -11.18 -6.19 -39.63
CA ARG A 99 -10.77 -5.75 -38.29
C ARG A 99 -9.53 -4.87 -38.42
N GLU A 100 -9.65 -3.59 -38.06
CA GLU A 100 -8.49 -2.71 -37.91
C GLU A 100 -8.36 -2.26 -36.45
N ASP A 101 -7.19 -2.48 -35.85
CA ASP A 101 -6.83 -1.93 -34.55
C ASP A 101 -6.33 -0.49 -34.75
N ILE A 102 -7.16 0.50 -34.42
CA ILE A 102 -6.72 1.90 -34.42
C ILE A 102 -5.91 2.14 -33.14
N THR A 103 -4.59 2.08 -33.27
CA THR A 103 -3.69 2.62 -32.24
C THR A 103 -3.72 4.14 -32.34
N THR A 104 -3.89 4.85 -31.22
CA THR A 104 -3.88 6.31 -31.16
C THR A 104 -2.45 6.86 -31.29
N GLY A 105 -1.83 6.62 -32.44
CA GLY A 105 -0.62 7.32 -32.88
C GLY A 105 -0.98 8.73 -33.35
N ARG A 106 -0.31 9.73 -32.77
CA ARG A 106 -0.41 11.18 -33.05
C ARG A 106 -0.87 11.47 -34.50
N SER A 107 -2.10 11.97 -34.66
CA SER A 107 -2.69 12.21 -35.99
C SER A 107 -2.05 13.42 -36.67
N THR A 108 -1.13 13.17 -37.60
CA THR A 108 -0.72 14.18 -38.59
C THR A 108 -1.82 14.29 -39.64
N VAL A 109 -2.69 15.29 -39.48
CA VAL A 109 -3.71 15.65 -40.47
C VAL A 109 -3.00 16.22 -41.69
N GLN A 110 -2.87 15.44 -42.76
CA GLN A 110 -2.52 15.96 -44.08
C GLN A 110 -3.79 16.35 -44.83
N ARG A 111 -3.98 17.66 -45.02
CA ARG A 111 -5.01 18.23 -45.89
C ARG A 111 -4.60 17.97 -47.34
N ARG A 112 -5.34 17.12 -48.06
CA ARG A 112 -5.23 17.03 -49.53
C ARG A 112 -6.10 18.13 -50.14
N ALA A 113 -5.45 19.05 -50.83
CA ALA A 113 -6.05 19.96 -51.80
C ALA A 113 -5.87 19.36 -53.19
#